data_AF-A0AA92S6G5-F1
#
_entry.id   AF-A0AA92S6G5-F1
#
_cell.length_a   1.000
_cell.length_b   1.000
_cell.length_c   1.000
_cell.angle_alpha   90.00
_cell.angle_beta   90.00
_cell.angle_gamma   90.00
#
_symmetry.space_group_name_H-M   'P 1'
#
loop_
_entity.id
_entity.type
_entity.pdbx_description
1 polymer ?
#
loop_
_entity_poly.entity_id
_entity_poly.type
_entity_poly.pdbx_seq_one_letter_code
_entity_poly.pdbx_strand_id
1 'polypeptide(L)'
;MRNVVTVWGTTLQSSDELADFLTPVYDENGDVIPSGFLTTSGLEWIDEDFFEVHEVQDAEARADFFTYLENEYAMNATLDRKEWPKQLEEEIGKYPHVILLYGNESRYGPINEKLFDLTEGGQEKEAPVVLLAKLVFETEEQ
;
A
#
# COMPACT_ATOMS: atom_id res chain seq x y z
N MET A 1 -5.25 1.33 19.53
CA MET A 1 -4.05 1.29 18.68
C MET A 1 -4.33 2.01 17.38
N ARG A 2 -3.41 2.87 16.92
CA ARG A 2 -3.57 3.57 15.64
C ARG A 2 -2.99 2.71 14.52
N ASN A 3 -3.71 2.62 13.42
CA ASN A 3 -3.38 1.82 12.26
C ASN A 3 -3.40 2.69 11.01
N VAL A 4 -2.65 2.27 9.99
CA VAL A 4 -2.66 2.87 8.67
C VAL A 4 -2.65 1.78 7.61
N VAL A 5 -3.49 1.95 6.60
CA VAL A 5 -3.44 1.17 5.37
C VAL A 5 -3.22 2.14 4.22
N THR A 6 -2.21 1.86 3.41
CA THR A 6 -1.95 2.61 2.18
C THR A 6 -2.27 1.77 0.97
N VAL A 7 -2.89 2.40 -0.03
CA VAL A 7 -3.21 1.80 -1.32
C VAL A 7 -2.41 2.52 -2.39
N TRP A 8 -1.58 1.78 -3.12
CA TRP A 8 -0.76 2.33 -4.20
C TRP A 8 -1.17 1.69 -5.53
N GLY A 9 -1.46 2.51 -6.53
CA GLY A 9 -1.65 2.04 -7.91
C GLY A 9 -0.31 1.90 -8.59
N THR A 10 -0.09 0.81 -9.34
CA THR A 10 1.14 0.61 -10.12
C THR A 10 0.84 0.59 -11.61
N THR A 11 1.68 1.24 -12.42
CA THR A 11 1.57 1.20 -13.89
C THR A 11 2.24 -0.02 -14.50
N LEU A 12 2.91 -0.85 -13.69
CA LEU A 12 3.62 -2.05 -14.12
C LEU A 12 2.63 -3.13 -14.56
N GLN A 13 2.84 -3.69 -15.74
CA GLN A 13 1.82 -4.47 -16.46
C GLN A 13 1.90 -5.96 -16.20
N SER A 14 3.08 -6.50 -15.88
CA SER A 14 3.27 -7.93 -15.63
C SER A 14 3.67 -8.21 -14.19
N SER A 15 3.35 -9.41 -13.71
CA SER A 15 3.76 -9.88 -12.39
C SER A 15 5.30 -9.94 -12.26
N ASP A 16 6.02 -10.26 -13.33
CA ASP A 16 7.49 -10.27 -13.35
C ASP A 16 8.06 -8.85 -13.19
N GLU A 17 7.52 -7.88 -13.94
CA GLU A 17 7.94 -6.48 -13.85
C GLU A 17 7.67 -5.91 -12.44
N LEU A 18 6.53 -6.28 -11.86
CA LEU A 18 6.18 -5.92 -10.49
C LEU A 18 7.12 -6.59 -9.48
N ALA A 19 7.37 -7.89 -9.61
CA ALA A 19 8.26 -8.61 -8.70
C ALA A 19 9.68 -8.00 -8.73
N ASP A 20 10.23 -7.72 -9.91
CA ASP A 20 11.53 -7.07 -10.05
C ASP A 20 11.54 -5.68 -9.40
N PHE A 21 10.45 -4.91 -9.54
CA PHE A 21 10.34 -3.58 -8.95
C PHE A 21 10.24 -3.58 -7.42
N LEU A 22 9.66 -4.63 -6.84
CA LEU A 22 9.47 -4.78 -5.40
C LEU A 22 10.69 -5.37 -4.69
N THR A 23 11.49 -6.17 -5.41
CA THR A 23 12.60 -6.93 -4.82
C THR A 23 13.83 -6.03 -4.60
N PRO A 24 14.35 -5.91 -3.36
CA PRO A 24 15.65 -5.29 -3.14
C PRO A 24 16.78 -6.17 -3.69
N VAL A 25 17.87 -5.55 -4.14
CA VAL A 25 19.03 -6.27 -4.68
C VAL A 25 20.25 -6.01 -3.83
N TYR A 26 21.26 -6.87 -3.92
CA TYR A 26 22.52 -6.72 -3.18
C TYR A 26 23.63 -6.31 -4.13
N ASP A 27 24.46 -5.36 -3.70
CA ASP A 27 25.65 -4.96 -4.45
C ASP A 27 26.80 -5.97 -4.29
N GLU A 28 27.94 -5.71 -4.93
CA GLU A 28 29.14 -6.56 -4.85
C GLU A 28 29.77 -6.66 -3.46
N ASN A 29 29.43 -5.73 -2.55
CA ASN A 29 29.89 -5.68 -1.16
C ASN A 29 28.90 -6.37 -0.20
N GLY A 30 27.74 -6.77 -0.68
CA GLY A 30 26.65 -7.32 0.13
C GLY A 30 25.77 -6.25 0.78
N ASP A 31 25.91 -4.99 0.38
CA ASP A 31 25.03 -3.91 0.82
C ASP A 31 23.69 -3.97 0.07
N VAL A 32 22.60 -3.73 0.79
CA VAL A 32 21.24 -3.73 0.22
C VAL A 32 21.02 -2.44 -0.56
N ILE A 33 20.66 -2.60 -1.83
CA ILE A 33 20.13 -1.54 -2.69
C ILE A 33 18.60 -1.57 -2.53
N PRO A 34 17.98 -0.44 -2.12
CA PRO A 34 16.52 -0.36 -1.99
C PRO A 34 15.81 -0.75 -3.27
N SER A 35 14.66 -1.40 -3.14
CA SER A 35 13.82 -1.73 -4.30
C SER A 35 13.32 -0.47 -5.00
N GLY A 36 12.82 -0.63 -6.23
CA GLY A 36 12.20 0.47 -6.98
C GLY A 36 11.03 1.08 -6.20
N PHE A 37 10.26 0.24 -5.51
CA PHE A 37 9.16 0.69 -4.66
C PHE A 37 9.63 1.52 -3.47
N LEU A 38 10.63 1.06 -2.71
CA LEU A 38 11.19 1.83 -1.58
C LEU A 38 11.76 3.17 -2.05
N THR A 39 12.48 3.16 -3.16
CA THR A 39 13.04 4.37 -3.78
C THR A 39 11.94 5.37 -4.16
N THR A 40 10.85 4.89 -4.76
CA THR A 40 9.76 5.75 -5.28
C THR A 40 8.82 6.22 -4.18
N SER A 41 8.58 5.39 -3.16
CA SER A 41 7.73 5.73 -2.00
C SER A 41 8.46 6.61 -0.98
N GLY A 42 9.80 6.66 -1.01
CA GLY A 42 10.62 7.34 -0.02
C GLY A 42 10.68 6.60 1.32
N LEU A 43 10.25 5.33 1.35
CA LEU A 43 10.34 4.46 2.52
C LEU A 43 11.74 3.86 2.60
N GLU A 44 12.31 3.79 3.81
CA GLU A 44 13.64 3.23 4.04
C GLU A 44 13.61 1.69 4.12
N TRP A 45 12.53 1.15 4.67
CA TRP A 45 12.29 -0.28 4.83
C TRP A 45 10.78 -0.53 4.96
N ILE A 46 10.37 -1.75 4.67
CA ILE A 46 9.03 -2.26 4.93
C ILE A 46 9.14 -3.67 5.50
N ASP A 47 8.20 -4.02 6.37
CA ASP A 47 7.98 -5.41 6.75
C ASP A 47 7.15 -6.11 5.66
N GLU A 48 7.75 -7.11 5.00
CA GLU A 48 7.16 -7.84 3.88
C GLU A 48 5.92 -8.65 4.30
N ASP A 49 5.80 -9.04 5.58
CA ASP A 49 4.62 -9.76 6.08
C ASP A 49 3.36 -8.88 6.09
N PHE A 50 3.52 -7.55 5.93
CA PHE A 50 2.44 -6.56 5.90
C PHE A 50 2.32 -5.87 4.53
N PHE A 51 2.85 -6.53 3.50
CA PHE A 51 2.84 -6.10 2.12
C PHE A 51 2.03 -7.08 1.26
N GLU A 52 1.07 -6.57 0.50
CA GLU A 52 0.24 -7.38 -0.39
C GLU A 52 0.11 -6.76 -1.78
N VAL A 53 -0.14 -7.60 -2.77
CA VAL A 53 -0.42 -7.21 -4.16
C VAL A 53 -1.76 -7.76 -4.57
N HIS A 54 -2.59 -6.92 -5.18
CA HIS A 54 -3.90 -7.30 -5.69
C HIS A 54 -4.03 -6.89 -7.16
N GLU A 55 -4.56 -7.78 -7.99
CA GLU A 55 -4.98 -7.46 -9.35
C GLU A 55 -6.30 -6.68 -9.31
N VAL A 56 -6.41 -5.60 -10.09
CA VAL A 56 -7.60 -4.71 -10.10
C VAL A 56 -7.97 -4.23 -11.50
N GLN A 57 -7.49 -4.94 -12.53
CA GLN A 57 -7.63 -4.51 -13.92
C GLN A 57 -9.10 -4.53 -14.41
N ASP A 58 -9.88 -5.52 -14.01
CA ASP A 58 -11.30 -5.63 -14.36
C ASP A 58 -12.24 -5.23 -13.21
N ALA A 59 -13.53 -5.11 -13.53
CA ALA A 59 -14.52 -4.62 -12.58
C ALA A 59 -14.84 -5.62 -11.46
N GLU A 60 -14.71 -6.92 -11.72
CA GLU A 60 -14.93 -7.97 -10.73
C GLU A 60 -13.79 -7.99 -9.72
N ALA A 61 -12.55 -8.01 -10.20
CA ALA A 61 -11.34 -7.93 -9.36
C ALA A 61 -11.33 -6.67 -8.48
N ARG A 62 -11.77 -5.51 -9.01
CA ARG A 62 -11.96 -4.30 -8.20
C ARG A 62 -13.00 -4.48 -7.11
N ALA A 63 -14.17 -5.02 -7.44
CA ALA A 63 -15.23 -5.22 -6.46
C ALA A 63 -14.77 -6.18 -5.34
N ASP A 64 -14.02 -7.21 -5.69
CA ASP A 64 -13.41 -8.15 -4.74
C ASP A 64 -12.39 -7.45 -3.84
N PHE A 65 -11.53 -6.59 -4.40
CA PHE A 65 -10.57 -5.80 -3.63
C PHE A 65 -11.26 -4.87 -2.61
N PHE A 66 -12.33 -4.15 -3.02
CA PHE A 66 -13.10 -3.31 -2.09
C PHE A 66 -13.76 -4.13 -0.99
N THR A 67 -14.31 -5.29 -1.33
CA THR A 67 -14.91 -6.23 -0.37
C THR A 67 -13.87 -6.78 0.61
N TYR A 68 -12.67 -7.11 0.12
CA TYR A 68 -11.54 -7.53 0.93
C TYR A 68 -11.14 -6.45 1.94
N LEU A 69 -10.92 -5.22 1.47
CA LEU A 69 -10.58 -4.09 2.34
C LEU A 69 -11.62 -3.83 3.43
N GLU A 70 -12.91 -3.97 3.10
CA GLU A 70 -13.99 -3.86 4.08
C GLU A 70 -13.94 -4.97 5.12
N ASN A 71 -13.74 -6.21 4.70
CA ASN A 71 -13.74 -7.36 5.60
C ASN A 71 -12.53 -7.37 6.54
N GLU A 72 -11.33 -7.10 6.03
CA GLU A 72 -10.11 -7.14 6.83
C GLU A 72 -9.96 -5.91 7.73
N TYR A 73 -10.24 -4.72 7.19
CA TYR A 73 -9.90 -3.46 7.86
C TYR A 73 -11.10 -2.65 8.33
N ALA A 74 -12.29 -2.81 7.76
CA ALA A 74 -13.49 -2.08 8.21
C ALA A 74 -14.32 -2.87 9.23
N MET A 75 -14.42 -4.20 9.13
CA MET A 75 -15.25 -4.99 10.05
C MET A 75 -14.72 -5.03 11.49
N ASN A 76 -13.41 -4.88 11.69
CA ASN A 76 -12.77 -4.94 13.00
C ASN A 76 -12.22 -3.59 13.49
N ALA A 77 -12.37 -2.52 12.71
CA ALA A 77 -11.89 -1.20 13.06
C ALA A 77 -12.97 -0.13 12.92
N THR A 78 -12.70 1.08 13.44
CA THR A 78 -13.62 2.22 13.32
C THR A 78 -13.67 2.84 11.91
N LEU A 79 -13.07 2.18 10.91
CA LEU A 79 -12.94 2.67 9.55
C LEU A 79 -14.30 2.61 8.82
N ASP A 80 -15.00 3.75 8.72
CA ASP A 80 -16.22 3.87 7.90
C ASP A 80 -15.83 4.05 6.43
N ARG A 81 -16.48 3.33 5.50
CA ARG A 81 -16.31 3.50 4.04
C ARG A 81 -16.45 4.97 3.60
N LYS A 82 -17.23 5.77 4.33
CA LYS A 82 -17.36 7.22 4.06
C LYS A 82 -16.07 8.02 4.24
N GLU A 83 -15.11 7.49 4.99
CA GLU A 83 -13.80 8.10 5.20
C GLU A 83 -12.81 7.77 4.10
N TRP A 84 -13.16 6.85 3.20
CA TRP A 84 -12.31 6.50 2.07
C TRP A 84 -12.27 7.67 1.08
N PRO A 85 -11.11 7.93 0.43
CA PRO A 85 -11.03 8.94 -0.60
C PRO A 85 -12.07 8.64 -1.68
N LYS A 86 -12.98 9.60 -1.93
CA LYS A 86 -14.07 9.43 -2.92
C LYS A 86 -13.57 9.07 -4.32
N GLN A 87 -12.34 9.43 -4.63
CA GLN A 87 -11.69 9.19 -5.90
C GLN A 87 -11.05 7.80 -5.98
N LEU A 88 -10.88 7.07 -4.86
CA LEU A 88 -10.19 5.78 -4.86
C LEU A 88 -10.88 4.76 -5.78
N GLU A 89 -12.20 4.65 -5.71
CA GLU A 89 -12.98 3.75 -6.59
C GLU A 89 -12.82 4.09 -8.08
N GLU A 90 -12.65 5.38 -8.42
CA GLU A 90 -12.48 5.84 -9.79
C GLU A 90 -11.02 5.70 -10.27
N GLU A 91 -10.05 6.02 -9.41
CA GLU A 91 -8.63 6.02 -9.73
C GLU A 91 -8.04 4.61 -9.82
N ILE A 92 -8.51 3.68 -8.98
CA ILE A 92 -7.96 2.33 -8.91
C ILE A 92 -8.10 1.57 -10.25
N GLY A 93 -9.16 1.84 -11.01
CA GLY A 93 -9.39 1.22 -12.31
C GLY A 93 -8.43 1.66 -13.43
N LYS A 94 -7.52 2.61 -13.15
CA LYS A 94 -6.47 3.01 -14.09
C LYS A 94 -5.23 2.13 -14.01
N TYR A 95 -5.14 1.27 -13.00
CA TYR A 95 -3.97 0.46 -12.72
C TYR A 95 -4.29 -1.03 -12.91
N PRO A 96 -3.36 -1.83 -13.46
CA PRO A 96 -3.51 -3.29 -13.52
C PRO A 96 -3.44 -3.95 -12.13
N HIS A 97 -2.55 -3.44 -11.27
CA HIS A 97 -2.35 -3.94 -9.92
C HIS A 97 -2.35 -2.80 -8.90
N VAL A 98 -2.61 -3.16 -7.64
CA VAL A 98 -2.40 -2.29 -6.49
C VAL A 98 -1.54 -2.98 -5.45
N ILE A 99 -0.76 -2.17 -4.74
CA ILE A 99 0.03 -2.58 -3.59
C ILE A 99 -0.69 -2.10 -2.34
N LEU A 100 -0.89 -2.99 -1.39
CA LEU A 100 -1.41 -2.71 -0.08
C LEU A 100 -0.30 -2.80 0.95
N LEU A 101 -0.22 -1.80 1.83
CA LEU A 101 0.75 -1.76 2.91
C LEU A 101 0.05 -1.39 4.21
N TYR A 102 0.20 -2.26 5.21
CA TYR A 102 -0.32 -2.04 6.56
C TYR A 102 0.78 -1.58 7.50
N GLY A 103 0.42 -0.69 8.43
CA GLY A 103 1.26 -0.28 9.55
C GLY A 103 0.46 0.05 10.80
N ASN A 104 1.14 0.06 11.94
CA ASN A 104 0.54 0.44 13.22
C ASN A 104 1.55 1.09 14.19
N GLU A 105 1.00 1.82 15.14
CA GLU A 105 1.69 2.35 16.33
C GLU A 105 1.29 1.47 17.52
N SER A 106 1.87 0.26 17.61
CA SER A 106 1.62 -0.69 18.70
C SER A 106 2.63 -0.57 19.84
N ARG A 107 2.19 -0.85 21.08
CA ARG A 107 3.07 -0.96 22.25
C ARG A 107 4.10 -2.09 22.16
N TYR A 108 3.90 -3.04 21.26
CA TYR A 108 4.78 -4.20 21.06
C TYR A 108 5.87 -3.98 20.02
N GLY A 109 5.86 -2.81 19.36
CA GLY A 109 6.76 -2.45 18.29
C GLY A 109 5.96 -1.87 17.11
N PRO A 110 6.35 -0.73 16.55
CA PRO A 110 5.69 -0.17 15.37
C PRO A 110 5.95 -1.06 14.15
N ILE A 111 4.91 -1.27 13.35
CA ILE A 111 5.01 -1.87 12.03
C ILE A 111 4.85 -0.75 11.02
N ASN A 112 5.81 -0.60 10.09
CA ASN A 112 5.74 0.35 8.98
C ASN A 112 5.26 1.77 9.41
N GLU A 113 5.69 2.29 10.57
CA GLU A 113 5.19 3.58 11.10
C GLU A 113 5.36 4.77 10.15
N LYS A 114 6.36 4.70 9.26
CA LYS A 114 6.59 5.72 8.23
C LYS A 114 5.41 5.91 7.28
N LEU A 115 4.51 4.95 7.18
CA LEU A 115 3.27 5.09 6.43
C LEU A 115 2.37 6.22 6.96
N PHE A 116 2.43 6.55 8.26
CA PHE A 116 1.67 7.67 8.82
C PHE A 116 2.11 9.02 8.27
N ASP A 117 3.39 9.16 7.91
CA ASP A 117 4.02 10.41 7.46
C ASP A 117 3.81 10.68 5.96
N LEU A 118 3.35 9.67 5.19
CA LEU A 118 3.15 9.80 3.75
C LEU A 118 2.07 10.81 3.41
N THR A 119 2.24 11.57 2.33
CA THR A 119 1.25 12.54 1.85
C THR A 119 0.72 12.13 0.48
N GLU A 120 -0.60 12.15 0.33
CA GLU A 120 -1.27 11.86 -0.94
C GLU A 120 -0.92 12.93 -1.99
N GLY A 121 -0.72 12.51 -3.24
CA GLY A 121 -0.48 13.44 -4.36
C GLY A 121 0.93 14.01 -4.50
N GLY A 122 1.91 13.48 -3.77
CA GLY A 122 3.32 13.93 -3.82
C GLY A 122 4.22 13.26 -4.86
N GLN A 123 3.75 12.24 -5.59
CA GLN A 123 4.58 11.49 -6.53
C GLN A 123 4.60 12.11 -7.93
N GLU A 124 5.78 12.12 -8.56
CA GLU A 124 5.97 12.64 -9.90
C GLU A 124 5.02 11.96 -10.89
N LYS A 125 4.49 12.70 -11.88
CA LYS A 125 3.50 12.23 -12.86
C LYS A 125 3.93 11.02 -13.71
N GLU A 126 5.18 10.57 -13.58
CA GLU A 126 5.77 9.46 -14.32
C GLU A 126 6.30 8.34 -13.40
N ALA A 127 6.01 8.41 -12.10
CA ALA A 127 6.40 7.36 -11.17
C ALA A 127 5.66 6.04 -11.48
N PRO A 128 6.34 4.88 -11.43
CA PRO A 128 5.73 3.58 -11.67
C PRO A 128 4.67 3.20 -10.62
N VAL A 129 4.64 3.91 -9.49
CA VAL A 129 3.64 3.78 -8.43
C VAL A 129 3.12 5.13 -7.99
N VAL A 130 1.84 5.17 -7.60
CA VAL A 130 1.14 6.36 -7.12
C VAL A 130 0.36 6.03 -5.85
N LEU A 131 0.57 6.80 -4.77
CA LEU A 131 -0.25 6.70 -3.56
C LEU A 131 -1.68 7.18 -3.84
N LEU A 132 -2.64 6.25 -3.85
CA LEU A 132 -4.05 6.53 -4.14
C LEU A 132 -4.85 6.84 -2.89
N ALA A 133 -4.50 6.20 -1.77
CA ALA A 133 -5.17 6.42 -0.49
C ALA A 133 -4.25 6.13 0.69
N LYS A 134 -4.42 6.90 1.75
CA LYS A 134 -3.92 6.61 3.10
C LYS A 134 -5.09 6.62 4.09
N LEU A 135 -5.48 5.43 4.53
CA LEU A 135 -6.58 5.21 5.47
C LEU A 135 -6.01 5.07 6.88
N VAL A 136 -6.34 5.99 7.78
CA VAL A 136 -5.90 5.96 9.18
C VAL A 136 -7.09 5.68 10.07
N PHE A 137 -6.98 4.70 10.95
CA PHE A 137 -8.08 4.28 11.81
C PHE A 137 -7.60 3.76 13.16
N GLU A 138 -8.52 3.66 14.12
CA GLU A 138 -8.24 3.13 15.45
C GLU A 138 -8.89 1.76 15.63
N THR A 139 -8.18 0.89 16.34
CA THR A 139 -8.71 -0.38 16.87
C THR A 139 -8.59 -0.36 18.39
N GLU A 140 -9.53 -1.02 19.09
CA GLU A 140 -9.42 -1.17 20.55
C GLU A 140 -8.15 -2.00 20.88
N GLU A 141 -7.44 -1.64 21.96
CA GLU A 141 -6.38 -2.51 22.48
C GLU A 141 -7.05 -3.80 22.98
N GLN A 142 -6.76 -4.94 22.35
CA GLN A 142 -7.10 -6.25 22.92
C GLN A 142 -6.13 -6.61 24.06
#